data_AF-A0A2T4CSH5-F1
#
_entry.id   AF-A0A2T4CSH5-F1
#
_cell.length_a   1.000
_cell.length_b   1.000
_cell.length_c   1.000
_cell.angle_alpha   90.00
_cell.angle_beta   90.00
_cell.angle_gamma   90.00
#
_symmetry.space_group_name_H-M   'P 1'
#
loop_
_entity.id
_entity.type
_entity.pdbx_description
1 polymer ?
#
loop_
_entity_poly.entity_id
_entity_poly.type
_entity_poly.pdbx_seq_one_letter_code
_entity_poly.pdbx_strand_id
1 'polypeptide(L)'
;MRCSVFVLILLLAGCQPAAEPEDTSAQAQLTELDQQQLPTAQWQLTADTLQLSFCRSRTNEALLASSEELNRWRLVAEASAFPRQRQEGIEALAIFARDYNIYLYQEWGTVSSQLYRIAYRTNEAAPNVFNALARIGRDRAICFSSLDQSMRPE
;
A
#
# COMPACT_ATOMS: atom_id res chain seq x y z
N MET A 1 59.61 14.88 35.18
CA MET A 1 59.78 14.82 33.71
C MET A 1 59.45 13.41 33.25
N ARG A 2 58.83 13.32 32.06
CA ARG A 2 58.30 12.13 31.35
C ARG A 2 56.93 11.67 31.84
N CYS A 3 55.95 11.36 31.00
CA CYS A 3 55.57 11.75 29.63
C CYS A 3 54.23 11.01 29.44
N SER A 4 53.21 11.71 28.95
CA SER A 4 51.86 11.17 28.71
C SER A 4 51.85 9.85 27.95
N VAL A 5 50.91 8.97 28.30
CA VAL A 5 50.14 8.24 27.28
C VAL A 5 48.67 8.25 27.68
N PHE A 6 47.93 9.08 26.95
CA PHE A 6 46.47 9.09 26.84
C PHE A 6 46.05 7.75 26.24
N VAL A 7 45.27 6.95 26.97
CA VAL A 7 44.64 5.74 26.40
C VAL A 7 43.13 5.96 26.42
N LEU A 8 42.69 6.63 25.35
CA LEU A 8 41.31 6.80 24.92
C LEU A 8 40.87 5.48 24.25
N ILE A 9 40.30 4.55 25.01
CA ILE A 9 39.73 3.32 24.45
C ILE A 9 38.24 3.53 24.18
N LEU A 10 37.97 3.91 22.92
CA LEU A 10 36.98 3.30 22.01
C LEU A 10 35.64 2.90 22.64
N LEU A 11 34.77 3.89 22.84
CA LEU A 11 33.32 3.72 22.76
C LEU A 11 32.92 3.57 21.28
N LEU A 12 33.19 2.41 20.69
CA LEU A 12 32.50 1.96 19.48
C LEU A 12 31.23 1.23 19.92
N ALA A 13 30.28 1.98 20.47
CA ALA A 13 28.90 1.54 20.46
C ALA A 13 28.45 1.58 18.99
N GLY A 14 28.47 0.42 18.35
CA GLY A 14 27.87 0.26 17.04
C GLY A 14 26.42 0.68 17.12
N CYS A 15 26.08 1.82 16.51
CA CYS A 15 24.71 2.09 16.07
C CYS A 15 24.39 1.04 15.02
N GLN A 16 23.95 -0.13 15.45
CA GLN A 16 23.15 -0.99 14.60
C GLN A 16 21.79 -0.30 14.53
N PRO A 17 21.35 0.21 13.36
CA PRO A 17 19.95 0.57 13.22
C PRO A 17 19.18 -0.72 13.51
N ALA A 18 18.34 -0.70 14.55
CA ALA A 18 17.39 -1.76 14.78
C ALA A 18 16.62 -1.90 13.46
N ALA A 19 16.73 -3.08 12.83
CA ALA A 19 15.93 -3.37 11.65
C ALA A 19 14.47 -3.17 12.07
N GLU A 20 13.84 -2.10 11.61
CA GLU A 20 12.41 -1.95 11.79
C GLU A 20 11.76 -3.19 11.18
N PRO A 21 10.81 -3.84 11.86
CA PRO A 21 10.09 -4.94 11.29
C PRO A 21 9.44 -4.46 9.98
N GLU A 22 9.87 -5.04 8.86
CA GLU A 22 9.48 -4.67 7.50
C GLU A 22 7.96 -4.58 7.33
N ASP A 23 7.21 -5.41 8.07
CA ASP A 23 5.74 -5.40 8.14
C ASP A 23 5.14 -4.05 8.56
N THR A 24 5.74 -3.36 9.53
CA THR A 24 5.25 -2.05 9.98
C THR A 24 5.45 -0.98 8.91
N SER A 25 6.49 -1.12 8.08
CA SER A 25 6.82 -0.13 7.05
C SER A 25 5.82 -0.14 5.88
N ALA A 26 5.42 -1.33 5.40
CA ALA A 26 4.45 -1.46 4.30
C ALA A 26 3.06 -0.98 4.73
N GLN A 27 2.63 -1.33 5.95
CA GLN A 27 1.36 -0.87 6.51
C GLN A 27 1.33 0.65 6.71
N ALA A 28 2.40 1.24 7.23
CA ALA A 28 2.50 2.69 7.41
C ALA A 28 2.39 3.42 6.06
N GLN A 29 3.10 2.93 5.04
CA GLN A 29 3.04 3.51 3.70
C GLN A 29 1.65 3.37 3.06
N LEU A 30 0.97 2.24 3.21
CA LEU A 30 -0.41 2.11 2.71
C LEU A 30 -1.41 2.97 3.47
N THR A 31 -1.21 3.14 4.77
CA THR A 31 -2.06 4.02 5.59
C THR A 31 -1.92 5.47 5.11
N GLU A 32 -0.68 5.91 4.88
CA GLU A 32 -0.39 7.22 4.31
C GLU A 32 -1.00 7.36 2.91
N LEU A 33 -0.78 6.38 2.05
CA LEU A 33 -1.26 6.37 0.68
C LEU A 33 -2.79 6.40 0.58
N ASP A 34 -3.47 5.69 1.47
CA ASP A 34 -4.93 5.64 1.49
C ASP A 34 -5.57 6.97 1.93
N GLN A 35 -4.84 7.78 2.70
CA GLN A 35 -5.24 9.12 3.12
C GLN A 35 -4.99 10.19 2.06
N GLN A 36 -4.24 9.87 1.00
CA GLN A 36 -3.86 10.83 -0.04
C GLN A 36 -4.80 10.77 -1.25
N GLN A 37 -5.02 11.94 -1.84
CA GLN A 37 -5.58 12.04 -3.19
C GLN A 37 -4.43 11.93 -4.20
N LEU A 38 -4.43 10.85 -4.99
CA LEU A 38 -3.41 10.59 -5.99
C LEU A 38 -3.86 11.06 -7.40
N PRO A 39 -2.94 11.47 -8.28
CA PRO A 39 -1.48 11.49 -8.10
C PRO A 39 -0.97 12.66 -7.23
N THR A 40 0.23 12.51 -6.68
CA THR A 40 0.95 13.56 -5.92
C THR A 40 2.36 13.76 -6.48
N ALA A 41 3.15 14.65 -5.86
CA ALA A 41 4.56 14.81 -6.22
C ALA A 41 5.36 13.51 -6.03
N GLN A 42 4.98 12.67 -5.07
CA GLN A 42 5.73 11.46 -4.71
C GLN A 42 5.15 10.17 -5.31
N TRP A 43 3.86 10.17 -5.65
CA TRP A 43 3.12 8.98 -6.05
C TRP A 43 2.37 9.19 -7.36
N GLN A 44 2.47 8.19 -8.23
CA GLN A 44 1.73 8.09 -9.48
C GLN A 44 0.86 6.83 -9.47
N LEU A 45 -0.11 6.77 -10.39
CA LEU A 45 -1.00 5.63 -10.57
C LEU A 45 -0.86 5.03 -11.97
N THR A 46 -0.94 3.71 -12.09
CA THR A 46 -1.01 3.03 -13.39
C THR A 46 -2.25 3.45 -14.17
N ALA A 47 -2.25 3.37 -15.50
CA ALA A 47 -3.43 3.73 -16.28
C ALA A 47 -4.58 2.73 -16.09
N ASP A 48 -4.26 1.44 -16.02
CA ASP A 48 -5.26 0.38 -15.88
C ASP A 48 -5.72 0.17 -14.44
N THR A 49 -6.99 -0.20 -14.30
CA THR A 49 -7.64 -0.59 -13.05
C THR A 49 -7.71 -2.11 -12.95
N LEU A 50 -7.31 -2.64 -11.80
CA LEU A 50 -7.47 -4.02 -11.38
C LEU A 50 -8.81 -4.19 -10.67
N GLN A 51 -9.54 -5.23 -11.01
CA GLN A 51 -10.67 -5.71 -10.23
C GLN A 51 -10.24 -6.93 -9.43
N LEU A 52 -10.39 -6.87 -8.10
CA LEU A 52 -9.99 -7.94 -7.19
C LEU A 52 -11.15 -8.29 -6.24
N SER A 53 -11.32 -9.58 -5.95
CA SER A 53 -12.19 -10.06 -4.87
C SER A 53 -11.37 -10.91 -3.91
N PHE A 54 -11.35 -10.52 -2.64
CA PHE A 54 -10.73 -11.32 -1.60
C PHE A 54 -11.61 -12.52 -1.24
N CYS A 55 -11.01 -13.69 -1.04
CA CYS A 55 -11.72 -14.92 -0.66
C CYS A 55 -12.40 -14.82 0.72
N ARG A 56 -12.00 -13.87 1.55
CA ARG A 56 -12.61 -13.61 2.86
C ARG A 56 -13.53 -12.41 2.76
N SER A 57 -14.81 -12.58 3.13
CA SER A 57 -15.78 -11.48 3.11
C SER A 57 -15.33 -10.30 3.98
N ARG A 58 -14.71 -10.58 5.13
CA ARG A 58 -14.27 -9.56 6.09
C ARG A 58 -13.31 -8.53 5.51
N THR A 59 -12.39 -8.91 4.62
CA THR A 59 -11.50 -7.94 3.94
C THR A 59 -12.29 -7.06 2.96
N ASN A 60 -13.23 -7.64 2.21
CA ASN A 60 -14.08 -6.85 1.31
C ASN A 60 -15.00 -5.90 2.08
N GLU A 61 -15.54 -6.35 3.23
CA GLU A 61 -16.36 -5.53 4.12
C GLU A 61 -15.56 -4.40 4.77
N ALA A 62 -14.33 -4.69 5.22
CA ALA A 62 -13.41 -3.69 5.76
C ALA A 62 -13.05 -2.61 4.74
N LEU A 63 -12.94 -2.99 3.46
CA LEU A 63 -12.62 -2.09 2.34
C LEU A 63 -13.87 -1.53 1.64
N LEU A 64 -15.07 -1.77 2.16
CA LEU A 64 -16.30 -1.24 1.56
C LEU A 64 -16.27 0.29 1.51
N ALA A 65 -16.26 0.85 0.30
CA ALA A 65 -16.30 2.28 0.11
C ALA A 65 -16.68 2.62 -1.34
N SER A 66 -17.63 3.54 -1.52
CA SER A 66 -17.86 4.17 -2.82
C SER A 66 -16.71 5.12 -3.17
N SER A 67 -16.59 5.47 -4.45
CA SER A 67 -15.59 6.43 -4.92
C SER A 67 -15.78 7.81 -4.26
N GLU A 68 -17.03 8.24 -4.07
CA GLU A 68 -17.34 9.50 -3.39
C GLU A 68 -16.89 9.51 -1.93
N GLU A 69 -17.13 8.41 -1.20
CA GLU A 69 -16.65 8.27 0.18
C GLU A 69 -15.14 8.34 0.28
N LEU A 70 -14.43 7.58 -0.57
CA LEU A 70 -12.97 7.59 -0.63
C LEU A 70 -12.44 8.99 -0.92
N ASN A 71 -13.01 9.68 -1.90
CA ASN A 71 -12.62 11.05 -2.23
C ASN A 71 -12.86 12.01 -1.07
N ARG A 72 -14.01 11.90 -0.40
CA ARG A 72 -14.33 12.75 0.76
C ARG A 72 -13.37 12.51 1.92
N TRP A 73 -13.06 11.25 2.24
CA TRP A 73 -12.13 10.94 3.33
C TRP A 73 -10.71 11.44 3.02
N ARG A 74 -10.24 11.26 1.79
CA ARG A 74 -8.93 11.74 1.32
C ARG A 74 -8.83 13.26 1.22
N LEU A 75 -9.95 13.94 0.93
CA LEU A 75 -10.00 15.40 0.92
C LEU A 75 -9.80 15.99 2.32
N VAL A 76 -10.33 15.32 3.36
CA VAL A 76 -10.10 15.71 4.76
C VAL A 76 -8.66 15.40 5.18
N ALA A 77 -8.06 14.35 4.63
CA ALA A 77 -6.68 13.92 4.91
C ALA A 77 -6.40 13.64 6.40
N GLU A 78 -7.43 13.28 7.17
CA GLU A 78 -7.32 12.84 8.56
C GLU A 78 -7.71 11.38 8.71
N ALA A 79 -6.95 10.62 9.49
CA ALA A 79 -7.23 9.20 9.76
C ALA A 79 -8.62 8.98 10.41
N SER A 80 -9.10 9.97 11.18
CA SER A 80 -10.40 9.97 11.86
C SER A 80 -11.59 9.97 10.90
N ALA A 81 -11.39 10.41 9.65
CA ALA A 81 -12.44 10.45 8.63
C ALA A 81 -12.79 9.06 8.10
N PHE A 82 -11.88 8.10 8.23
CA PHE A 82 -12.04 6.75 7.73
C PHE A 82 -12.75 5.84 8.76
N PRO A 83 -13.56 4.87 8.30
CA PRO A 83 -14.17 3.89 9.20
C PRO A 83 -13.12 3.06 9.93
N ARG A 84 -13.34 2.80 11.23
CA ARG A 84 -12.37 2.04 12.06
C ARG A 84 -12.03 0.66 11.49
N GLN A 85 -13.00 -0.03 10.91
CA GLN A 85 -12.79 -1.36 10.32
C GLN A 85 -11.87 -1.35 9.11
N ARG A 86 -11.64 -0.18 8.48
CA ARG A 86 -10.79 -0.05 7.30
C ARG A 86 -9.34 -0.44 7.57
N GLN A 87 -8.88 -0.31 8.81
CA GLN A 87 -7.53 -0.69 9.20
C GLN A 87 -7.23 -2.16 8.91
N GLU A 88 -8.20 -3.06 9.12
CA GLU A 88 -8.05 -4.49 8.77
C GLU A 88 -7.91 -4.69 7.26
N GLY A 89 -8.61 -3.90 6.47
CA GLY A 89 -8.46 -3.87 5.03
C GLY A 89 -7.06 -3.43 4.61
N ILE A 90 -6.55 -2.35 5.22
CA ILE A 90 -5.20 -1.84 4.96
C ILE A 90 -4.13 -2.85 5.36
N GLU A 91 -4.30 -3.56 6.49
CA GLU A 91 -3.42 -4.66 6.89
C GLU A 91 -3.40 -5.78 5.85
N ALA A 92 -4.56 -6.14 5.30
CA ALA A 92 -4.63 -7.13 4.23
C ALA A 92 -3.91 -6.62 2.97
N LEU A 93 -4.06 -5.34 2.60
CA LEU A 93 -3.35 -4.76 1.46
C LEU A 93 -1.83 -4.68 1.69
N ALA A 94 -1.37 -4.49 2.93
CA ALA A 94 0.06 -4.43 3.27
C ALA A 94 0.79 -5.74 3.00
N ILE A 95 0.08 -6.87 3.11
CA ILE A 95 0.60 -8.18 2.70
C ILE A 95 0.95 -8.17 1.20
N PHE A 96 0.12 -7.56 0.35
CA PHE A 96 0.39 -7.48 -1.10
C PHE A 96 1.54 -6.53 -1.41
N ALA A 97 1.63 -5.41 -0.70
CA ALA A 97 2.76 -4.50 -0.81
C ALA A 97 4.07 -5.21 -0.49
N ARG A 98 4.12 -6.02 0.57
CA ARG A 98 5.30 -6.80 0.94
C ARG A 98 5.59 -7.95 -0.03
N ASP A 99 4.62 -8.82 -0.27
CA ASP A 99 4.83 -10.08 -0.99
C ASP A 99 5.01 -9.86 -2.50
N TYR A 100 4.43 -8.78 -3.02
CA TYR A 100 4.45 -8.48 -4.44
C TYR A 100 5.18 -7.19 -4.83
N ASN A 101 5.55 -6.34 -3.87
CA ASN A 101 6.05 -4.99 -4.13
C ASN A 101 5.04 -4.16 -4.95
N ILE A 102 3.77 -4.20 -4.54
CA ILE A 102 2.65 -3.54 -5.22
C ILE A 102 1.79 -2.82 -4.19
N TYR A 103 1.69 -1.50 -4.31
CA TYR A 103 0.79 -0.69 -3.49
C TYR A 103 -0.54 -0.52 -4.21
N LEU A 104 -1.61 -1.10 -3.66
CA LEU A 104 -2.95 -1.02 -4.25
C LEU A 104 -3.69 0.21 -3.73
N TYR A 105 -3.97 1.15 -4.63
CA TYR A 105 -4.78 2.33 -4.35
C TYR A 105 -6.24 2.08 -4.70
N GLN A 106 -7.11 2.09 -3.70
CA GLN A 106 -8.53 1.80 -3.90
C GLN A 106 -9.26 2.95 -4.60
N GLU A 107 -10.01 2.63 -5.65
CA GLU A 107 -10.88 3.58 -6.36
C GLU A 107 -12.36 3.40 -5.99
N TRP A 108 -12.76 2.16 -5.69
CA TRP A 108 -14.12 1.79 -5.34
C TRP A 108 -14.16 0.38 -4.72
N GLY A 109 -15.21 0.07 -3.96
CA GLY A 109 -15.36 -1.21 -3.27
C GLY A 109 -16.79 -1.60 -2.93
N THR A 110 -17.06 -2.91 -2.98
CA THR A 110 -18.29 -3.56 -2.51
C THR A 110 -17.97 -4.72 -1.58
N VAL A 111 -19.00 -5.37 -1.03
CA VAL A 111 -18.84 -6.58 -0.22
C VAL A 111 -18.26 -7.78 -1.01
N SER A 112 -18.25 -7.73 -2.34
CA SER A 112 -17.82 -8.85 -3.20
C SER A 112 -16.67 -8.51 -4.15
N SER A 113 -16.39 -7.25 -4.42
CA SER A 113 -15.36 -6.85 -5.40
C SER A 113 -14.84 -5.44 -5.10
N GLN A 114 -13.57 -5.24 -5.41
CA GLN A 114 -12.83 -4.00 -5.22
C GLN A 114 -12.18 -3.58 -6.54
N LEU A 115 -12.06 -2.28 -6.76
CA LEU A 115 -11.32 -1.69 -7.88
C LEU A 115 -10.09 -0.96 -7.35
N TYR A 116 -8.95 -1.24 -7.95
CA TYR A 116 -7.65 -0.69 -7.56
C TYR A 116 -6.86 -0.22 -8.76
N ARG A 117 -6.08 0.84 -8.58
CA ARG A 117 -4.91 1.12 -9.42
C ARG A 117 -3.64 0.82 -8.66
N ILE A 118 -2.56 0.53 -9.38
CA ILE A 118 -1.26 0.34 -8.73
C ILE A 118 -0.61 1.70 -8.56
N ALA A 119 -0.27 2.02 -7.32
CA ALA A 119 0.52 3.18 -7.00
C ALA A 119 2.01 2.84 -7.02
N TYR A 120 2.80 3.77 -7.55
CA TYR A 120 4.26 3.67 -7.66
C TYR A 120 4.90 5.03 -7.44
N ARG A 121 6.18 5.07 -7.05
CA ARG A 121 6.84 6.36 -6.78
C ARG A 121 7.13 7.09 -8.09
N THR A 122 7.07 8.43 -8.08
CA THR A 122 7.33 9.26 -9.27
C THR A 122 8.73 9.05 -9.87
N ASN A 123 9.71 8.62 -9.06
CA ASN A 123 11.08 8.31 -9.50
C ASN A 123 11.28 6.85 -9.92
N GLU A 124 10.22 6.04 -9.96
CA GLU A 124 10.25 4.64 -10.37
C GLU A 124 9.58 4.46 -11.74
N ALA A 125 9.95 3.38 -12.44
CA ALA A 125 9.25 3.00 -13.66
C ALA A 125 7.84 2.50 -13.33
N ALA A 126 6.86 2.87 -14.16
CA ALA A 126 5.49 2.39 -14.00
C ALA A 126 5.46 0.84 -14.02
N PRO A 127 4.81 0.20 -13.03
CA PRO A 127 4.75 -1.25 -12.96
C PRO A 127 3.88 -1.80 -14.09
N ASN A 128 4.27 -2.97 -14.59
CA ASN A 128 3.49 -3.67 -15.61
C ASN A 128 2.25 -4.32 -14.95
N VAL A 129 1.07 -3.80 -15.26
CA VAL A 129 -0.19 -4.22 -14.64
C VAL A 129 -0.53 -5.68 -14.94
N PHE A 130 -0.21 -6.18 -16.15
CA PHE A 130 -0.44 -7.59 -16.50
C PHE A 130 0.43 -8.53 -15.68
N ASN A 131 1.70 -8.18 -15.46
CA ASN A 131 2.60 -8.96 -14.61
C ASN A 131 2.14 -8.93 -13.14
N ALA A 132 1.71 -7.77 -12.65
CA ALA A 132 1.11 -7.62 -11.32
C ALA A 132 -0.13 -8.51 -11.16
N LEU A 133 -1.08 -8.43 -12.09
CA LEU A 133 -2.29 -9.24 -12.11
C LEU A 133 -1.96 -10.74 -12.15
N ALA A 134 -1.00 -11.15 -12.99
CA ALA A 134 -0.57 -12.54 -13.07
C ALA A 134 0.08 -13.07 -11.79
N ARG A 135 0.67 -12.20 -10.95
CA ARG A 135 1.21 -12.58 -9.64
C ARG A 135 0.12 -12.63 -8.58
N ILE A 136 -0.70 -11.59 -8.49
CA ILE A 136 -1.81 -11.46 -7.52
C ILE A 136 -2.87 -12.53 -7.74
N GLY A 137 -3.23 -12.83 -8.99
CA GLY A 137 -4.25 -13.83 -9.31
C GLY A 137 -3.86 -15.27 -8.96
N ARG A 138 -2.61 -15.52 -8.56
CA ARG A 138 -2.14 -16.80 -8.01
C ARG A 138 -2.14 -16.83 -6.48
N ASP A 139 -2.43 -15.72 -5.83
CA ASP A 139 -2.56 -15.66 -4.37
C ASP A 139 -3.85 -16.37 -3.93
N ARG A 140 -3.72 -17.29 -2.97
CA ARG A 140 -4.86 -18.00 -2.35
C ARG A 140 -5.83 -17.09 -1.60
N ALA A 141 -5.43 -15.86 -1.26
CA ALA A 141 -6.27 -14.85 -0.64
C ALA A 141 -7.21 -14.19 -1.66
N ILE A 142 -6.95 -14.34 -2.97
CA ILE A 142 -7.70 -13.75 -4.06
C ILE A 142 -8.57 -14.83 -4.72
N CYS A 143 -9.88 -14.58 -4.76
CA CYS A 143 -10.85 -15.50 -5.37
C CYS A 143 -11.25 -15.07 -6.77
N PHE A 144 -11.04 -13.80 -7.12
CA PHE A 144 -11.25 -13.28 -8.46
C PHE A 144 -10.26 -12.15 -8.72
N SER A 145 -9.71 -12.11 -9.93
CA SER A 145 -8.84 -11.04 -10.39
C SER A 145 -8.98 -10.81 -11.89
N SER A 146 -9.19 -9.58 -12.32
CA SER A 146 -9.21 -9.19 -13.73
C SER A 146 -8.71 -7.77 -13.93
N LEU A 147 -8.51 -7.37 -15.19
CA LEU A 147 -8.47 -5.95 -15.55
C LEU A 147 -9.91 -5.45 -15.71
N ASP A 148 -10.20 -4.28 -15.15
CA ASP A 148 -11.45 -3.60 -15.42
C ASP A 148 -11.41 -3.02 -16.84
N GLN A 149 -12.36 -3.48 -17.67
CA GLN A 149 -12.48 -3.05 -19.06
C GLN A 149 -13.48 -1.91 -19.22
N SER A 150 -14.12 -1.47 -18.13
CA SER A 150 -15.14 -0.43 -18.17
C SER A 150 -14.60 0.97 -18.52
N MET A 151 -13.27 1.19 -18.40
CA MET A 151 -12.61 2.47 -18.63
C MET A 151 -11.74 2.57 -19.90
N ARG A 152 -11.85 1.65 -20.87
CA ARG A 152 -11.15 1.84 -22.16
C ARG A 152 -11.89 2.84 -23.05
N PRO A 153 -11.30 3.99 -23.44
CA PRO A 153 -11.79 4.71 -24.60
C PRO A 153 -11.45 3.88 -25.85
N GLU A 154 -12.44 3.68 -26.72
CA GLU A 154 -12.22 3.20 -28.10
C GLU A 154 -11.46 4.23 -28.93
#